data_AF-A0A974Z773-F1
#
_entry.id   AF-A0A974Z773-F1
#
_cell.length_a   1.000
_cell.length_b   1.000
_cell.length_c   1.000
_cell.angle_alpha   90.00
_cell.angle_beta   90.00
_cell.angle_gamma   90.00
#
_symmetry.space_group_name_H-M   'P 1'
#
loop_
_entity.id
_entity.type
_entity.pdbx_description
1 polymer ?
#
loop_
_entity_poly.entity_id
_entity_poly.type
_entity_poly.pdbx_seq_one_letter_code
_entity_poly.pdbx_strand_id
1 'polypeptide(L)'
;MPTDAACRCLDHGDRDHLDTVDTGRVAHVADPGWGLLAIPADEVSAGWTFTVGRWHSFRRPELAGFGLGPGPGMALLNAIGE
;
A
#
# COMPACT_ATOMS: atom_id res chain seq x y z
N MET A 1 -21.31 -7.73 -3.35
CA MET A 1 -20.45 -6.59 -2.98
C MET A 1 -21.26 -5.33 -3.23
N PRO A 2 -21.46 -4.44 -2.24
CA PRO A 2 -22.25 -3.24 -2.46
C PRO A 2 -21.55 -2.39 -3.52
N THR A 3 -22.29 -2.06 -4.59
CA THR A 3 -21.79 -1.36 -5.79
C THR A 3 -21.69 0.16 -5.60
N ASP A 4 -21.94 0.66 -4.38
CA ASP A 4 -22.17 2.08 -4.10
C ASP A 4 -21.34 2.63 -2.93
N ALA A 5 -20.21 1.98 -2.61
CA ALA A 5 -19.25 2.55 -1.66
C ALA A 5 -18.49 3.71 -2.33
N ALA A 6 -19.08 4.91 -2.30
CA ALA A 6 -18.37 6.13 -2.67
C ALA A 6 -17.11 6.25 -1.79
N CYS A 7 -15.94 6.17 -2.41
CA CYS A 7 -14.67 6.31 -1.69
C CYS A 7 -14.56 7.75 -1.20
N ARG A 8 -14.42 7.96 0.11
CA ARG A 8 -14.13 9.27 0.70
C ARG A 8 -12.64 9.37 0.96
N CYS A 9 -11.90 9.94 0.02
CA CYS A 9 -10.50 10.29 0.24
C CYS A 9 -10.44 11.44 1.25
N LEU A 10 -9.66 11.27 2.32
CA LEU A 10 -9.32 12.35 3.23
C LEU A 10 -7.85 12.71 2.95
N ASP A 11 -7.63 13.95 2.53
CA ASP A 11 -6.29 14.51 2.40
C ASP A 11 -6.03 15.39 3.61
N HIS A 12 -4.94 15.13 4.35
CA HIS A 12 -4.56 15.93 5.50
C HIS A 12 -3.90 17.28 5.09
N GLY A 13 -3.67 17.50 3.79
CA GLY A 13 -3.11 18.75 3.28
C GLY A 13 -1.61 18.94 3.59
N ASP A 14 -0.94 17.90 4.07
CA ASP A 14 0.46 17.94 4.52
C ASP A 14 1.45 17.48 3.42
N ARG A 15 1.03 17.55 2.15
CA ARG A 15 1.83 17.05 1.03
C ARG A 15 3.13 17.84 0.84
N ASP A 16 3.17 19.08 1.29
CA ASP A 16 4.34 19.94 1.18
C ASP A 16 5.44 19.58 2.20
N HIS A 17 5.15 18.71 3.17
CA HIS A 17 6.08 18.24 4.20
C HIS A 17 6.54 16.79 4.00
N LEU A 18 6.26 16.17 2.85
CA LEU A 18 6.72 14.82 2.56
C LEU A 18 8.24 14.75 2.49
N ASP A 19 8.82 13.75 3.15
CA ASP A 19 10.24 13.46 2.99
C ASP A 19 10.52 12.83 1.61
N THR A 20 11.79 12.58 1.31
CA THR A 20 12.19 11.98 0.02
C THR A 20 11.67 10.57 -0.18
N VAL A 21 11.50 9.80 0.91
CA VAL A 21 11.01 8.42 0.86
C VAL A 21 9.51 8.42 0.53
N ASP A 22 8.74 9.26 1.20
CA ASP A 22 7.31 9.39 0.98
C ASP A 22 7.00 10.01 -0.38
N THR A 23 7.77 11.01 -0.80
CA THR A 23 7.68 11.58 -2.15
C THR A 23 7.91 10.50 -3.22
N GLY A 24 8.94 9.67 -3.04
CA GLY A 24 9.23 8.55 -3.94
C GLY A 24 8.09 7.53 -4.00
N ARG A 25 7.44 7.25 -2.87
CA ARG A 25 6.27 6.36 -2.81
C ARG A 25 5.05 6.93 -3.52
N VAL A 26 4.73 8.20 -3.30
CA VAL A 26 3.63 8.87 -4.00
C VAL A 26 3.86 8.84 -5.51
N ALA A 27 5.09 9.13 -5.95
CA ALA A 27 5.46 9.05 -7.36
C ALA A 27 5.32 7.62 -7.92
N HIS A 28 5.75 6.61 -7.17
CA HIS A 28 5.62 5.20 -7.59
C HIS A 28 4.15 4.74 -7.67
N VAL A 29 3.29 5.20 -6.77
CA VAL A 29 1.85 4.88 -6.83
C VAL A 29 1.17 5.62 -7.99
N ALA A 30 1.66 6.79 -8.42
CA ALA A 30 1.06 7.53 -9.54
C ALA A 30 1.14 6.77 -10.87
N ASP A 31 2.17 5.95 -11.05
CA ASP A 31 2.37 5.06 -12.20
C ASP A 31 3.20 3.85 -11.71
N PRO A 32 2.55 2.68 -11.44
CA PRO A 32 1.44 2.10 -12.21
C PRO A 32 0.02 2.28 -11.63
N GLY A 33 -0.22 3.17 -10.68
CA GLY A 33 -1.54 3.33 -10.03
C GLY A 33 -1.66 2.58 -8.70
N TRP A 34 -0.66 1.80 -8.30
CA TRP A 34 -0.62 1.11 -7.01
C TRP A 34 0.83 0.83 -6.61
N GLY A 35 1.03 0.42 -5.35
CA GLY A 35 2.34 0.04 -4.85
C GLY A 35 2.27 -0.84 -3.61
N LEU A 36 3.44 -1.19 -3.09
CA LEU A 36 3.61 -2.00 -1.89
C LEU A 36 4.34 -1.24 -0.79
N LEU A 37 3.91 -1.49 0.43
CA LEU A 37 4.56 -1.06 1.66
C LEU A 37 4.90 -2.29 2.50
N ALA A 38 6.04 -2.23 3.18
CA ALA A 38 6.50 -3.28 4.06
C ALA A 38 7.03 -2.68 5.34
N ILE A 39 6.59 -3.23 6.46
CA ILE A 39 7.04 -2.90 7.80
C ILE A 39 7.80 -4.13 8.31
N PRO A 40 9.11 -4.00 8.58
CA PRO A 40 9.91 -5.09 9.15
C PRO A 40 9.34 -5.57 10.49
N ALA A 41 9.65 -6.81 10.85
CA ALA A 41 9.40 -7.27 12.21
C ALA A 41 10.25 -6.48 13.21
N ASP A 42 9.73 -6.31 14.42
CA ASP A 42 10.45 -5.79 15.58
C ASP A 42 10.38 -6.77 16.76
N GLU A 43 10.81 -6.34 17.94
CA GLU A 43 10.83 -7.21 19.14
C GLU A 43 9.43 -7.66 19.60
N VAL A 44 8.37 -6.96 19.17
CA VAL A 44 7.01 -7.15 19.68
C VAL A 44 6.00 -7.53 18.60
N SER A 45 6.33 -7.35 17.33
CA SER A 45 5.42 -7.52 16.21
C SER A 45 6.09 -8.24 15.02
N ALA A 46 5.33 -9.13 14.40
CA ALA A 46 5.76 -9.77 13.17
C ALA A 46 5.72 -8.77 12.01
N GLY A 47 6.60 -8.95 11.04
CA GLY A 47 6.62 -8.16 9.82
C GLY A 47 5.31 -8.29 9.04
N TRP A 48 4.97 -7.23 8.33
CA TRP A 48 3.73 -7.16 7.55
C TRP A 48 3.92 -6.28 6.32
N THR A 49 3.16 -6.60 5.29
CA THR A 49 3.23 -5.98 3.97
C THR A 49 1.82 -5.72 3.47
N PHE A 50 1.61 -4.63 2.73
CA PHE A 50 0.29 -4.28 2.23
C PHE A 50 0.35 -3.50 0.92
N THR A 51 -0.72 -3.59 0.13
CA THR A 51 -0.89 -2.81 -1.09
C THR A 51 -1.51 -1.45 -0.78
N VAL A 52 -1.20 -0.46 -1.61
CA VAL A 52 -1.81 0.86 -1.60
C VAL A 52 -2.18 1.30 -3.00
N GLY A 53 -3.34 1.94 -3.14
CA GLY A 53 -3.79 2.54 -4.40
C GLY A 53 -4.67 1.65 -5.26
N ARG A 54 -4.84 0.36 -4.94
CA ARG A 54 -5.65 -0.58 -5.74
C ARG A 54 -7.12 -0.20 -5.78
N TRP A 55 -7.67 0.26 -4.65
CA TRP A 55 -9.05 0.68 -4.65
C TRP A 55 -9.25 1.95 -5.48
N HIS A 56 -8.38 2.94 -5.32
CA HIS A 56 -8.48 4.22 -6.02
C HIS A 56 -8.30 4.06 -7.54
N SER A 57 -7.31 3.28 -7.97
CA SER A 57 -6.96 3.15 -9.38
C SER A 57 -7.75 2.07 -10.12
N PHE A 58 -8.10 0.97 -9.44
CA PHE A 58 -8.70 -0.21 -10.09
C PHE A 58 -10.01 -0.70 -9.47
N ARG A 59 -10.51 -0.06 -8.41
CA ARG A 59 -11.68 -0.51 -7.63
C ARG A 59 -11.55 -1.96 -7.15
N ARG A 60 -10.31 -2.37 -6.83
CA ARG A 60 -9.99 -3.69 -6.25
C ARG A 60 -9.67 -3.56 -4.76
N PRO A 61 -9.91 -4.59 -3.93
CA PRO A 61 -9.51 -4.59 -2.54
C PRO A 61 -7.99 -4.43 -2.37
N GLU A 62 -7.60 -3.75 -1.31
CA GLU A 62 -6.22 -3.80 -0.83
C GLU A 62 -5.94 -5.17 -0.19
N LEU A 63 -4.69 -5.61 -0.30
CA LEU A 63 -4.21 -6.86 0.28
C LEU A 63 -3.23 -6.54 1.41
N ALA A 64 -3.28 -7.33 2.48
CA ALA A 64 -2.31 -7.29 3.56
C ALA A 64 -1.84 -8.70 3.89
N GLY A 65 -0.52 -8.87 4.05
CA GLY A 65 0.13 -10.11 4.45
C GLY A 65 0.90 -9.91 5.75
N PHE A 66 0.79 -10.87 6.66
CA PHE A 66 1.38 -10.82 8.01
C PHE A 66 2.29 -12.03 8.24
N GLY A 67 3.29 -11.87 9.09
CA GLY A 67 4.19 -12.96 9.49
C GLY A 67 5.36 -13.22 8.53
N LEU A 68 5.44 -12.47 7.43
CA LEU A 68 6.53 -12.54 6.47
C LEU A 68 7.41 -11.30 6.56
N GLY A 69 8.71 -11.48 6.37
CA GLY A 69 9.63 -10.35 6.22
C GLY A 69 9.35 -9.54 4.95
N PRO A 70 9.91 -8.31 4.83
CA PRO A 70 9.62 -7.40 3.72
C PRO A 70 9.78 -8.02 2.33
N GLY A 71 10.90 -8.70 2.06
CA GLY A 71 11.15 -9.32 0.75
C GLY A 71 10.11 -10.37 0.36
N PRO A 72 9.95 -11.45 1.15
CA PRO A 72 8.95 -12.48 0.89
C PRO A 72 7.51 -11.95 0.85
N GLY A 73 7.15 -11.02 1.75
CA GLY A 73 5.80 -10.43 1.78
C GLY A 73 5.50 -9.62 0.53
N MET A 74 6.42 -8.75 0.10
CA MET A 74 6.26 -7.98 -1.14
C MET A 74 6.21 -8.87 -2.38
N ALA A 75 7.04 -9.91 -2.45
CA ALA A 75 7.02 -10.86 -3.56
C ALA A 75 5.68 -11.60 -3.65
N LEU A 76 5.14 -12.05 -2.51
CA LEU A 76 3.84 -12.71 -2.44
C LEU A 76 2.71 -11.78 -2.89
N LEU A 77 2.67 -10.55 -2.37
CA LEU A 77 1.61 -9.60 -2.72
C LEU A 77 1.70 -9.12 -4.17
N ASN A 78 2.90 -9.01 -4.75
CA ASN A 78 3.06 -8.78 -6.18
C ASN A 78 2.45 -9.93 -7.00
N ALA A 79 2.75 -11.18 -6.64
CA ALA A 79 2.25 -12.35 -7.38
C ALA A 79 0.72 -12.54 -7.31
N ILE A 80 0.07 -12.07 -6.25
CA ILE A 80 -1.40 -12.12 -6.09
C ILE A 80 -2.06 -10.80 -6.59
N GLY A 81 -1.26 -9.75 -6.74
CA GLY A 81 -1.69 -8.40 -7.11
C GLY A 81 -1.95 -8.21 -8.60
N GLU A 82 -1.29 -9.00 -9.45
CA GLU A 82 -1.55 -9.17 -10.90
C GLU A 82 -2.95 -9.75 -11.19
#